data_AF-A0A9W8FKX5-F1
#
_entry.id   AF-A0A9W8FKX5-F1
#
_cell.length_a   1.000
_cell.length_b   1.000
_cell.length_c   1.000
_cell.angle_alpha   90.00
_cell.angle_beta   90.00
_cell.angle_gamma   90.00
#
_symmetry.space_group_name_H-M   'P 1'
#
loop_
_entity.id
_entity.type
_entity.pdbx_description
1 polymer ?
#
loop_
_entity_poly.entity_id
_entity_poly.type
_entity_poly.pdbx_seq_one_letter_code
_entity_poly.pdbx_strand_id
1 'polypeptide(L)'
;MVLWTVQRALRVVKAAMAVGAIALPTMLAIDRFGYRQWVFPPYQFYRFNVQQGLATWFGESHVLYHFYASIPVLFTSMLPFVLHGIYVAYKGRSVSTEPALLAAVVLVLFSLVSHMEYRFVYPLLPIGFMYAGISIDALSGHLPKSLTMDSAKHEKKSTRKSKWLSARAVLIYLFVTNIPGILYVDLVHQRGVVDVFKYLRRNASDSERSVNDIGFLMPCHSTPFYSHLHRDIPMWFLSCEPPLEKSTMDSHYWEANDFEQNPKDFVRDIFSNNHHPEGTERTKRERPSHLVLYGHMADRIRSELNDLGYTEAARFFNTHFSPDSRRSGDVVVFRKQIT
;
A
#
# COMPACT_ATOMS: atom_id res chain seq x y z
N MET A 1 -33.99 1.38 -31.77
CA MET A 1 -32.80 1.84 -31.02
C MET A 1 -33.10 2.06 -29.53
N VAL A 2 -34.09 2.88 -29.18
CA VAL A 2 -34.47 3.18 -27.77
C VAL A 2 -34.81 1.92 -26.94
N LEU A 3 -35.65 1.01 -27.48
CA LEU A 3 -36.05 -0.21 -26.78
C LEU A 3 -34.85 -1.12 -26.44
N TRP A 4 -33.86 -1.21 -27.33
CA TRP A 4 -32.65 -2.01 -27.13
C TRP A 4 -31.74 -1.43 -26.05
N THR A 5 -31.58 -0.11 -26.03
CA THR A 5 -30.85 0.60 -24.96
C THR A 5 -31.53 0.41 -23.60
N VAL A 6 -32.86 0.50 -23.54
CA VAL A 6 -33.63 0.27 -22.32
C VAL A 6 -33.48 -1.17 -21.82
N GLN A 7 -33.62 -2.17 -22.70
CA GLN A 7 -33.44 -3.57 -22.33
C GLN A 7 -32.02 -3.88 -21.84
N ARG A 8 -31.00 -3.26 -22.43
CA ARG A 8 -29.61 -3.37 -21.99
C ARG A 8 -29.41 -2.73 -20.61
N ALA A 9 -29.91 -1.52 -20.40
CA ALA A 9 -29.85 -0.85 -19.10
C ALA A 9 -30.54 -1.68 -18.01
N LEU A 10 -31.72 -2.23 -18.30
CA LEU A 10 -32.44 -3.11 -17.38
C LEU A 10 -31.63 -4.37 -17.03
N ARG A 11 -30.90 -4.97 -17.99
CA ARG A 11 -30.02 -6.11 -17.70
C ARG A 11 -28.87 -5.73 -16.76
N VAL A 12 -28.24 -4.58 -16.98
CA VAL A 12 -27.16 -4.08 -16.10
C VAL A 12 -27.70 -3.81 -14.70
N VAL A 13 -28.85 -3.13 -14.59
CA VAL A 13 -29.48 -2.86 -13.29
C VAL A 13 -29.84 -4.17 -12.57
N LYS A 14 -30.46 -5.14 -13.26
CA LYS A 14 -30.78 -6.45 -12.66
C LYS A 14 -29.52 -7.17 -12.17
N ALA A 15 -28.46 -7.17 -12.96
CA ALA A 15 -27.18 -7.78 -12.56
C ALA A 15 -26.57 -7.05 -11.35
N ALA A 16 -26.53 -5.72 -11.37
CA ALA A 16 -26.02 -4.92 -10.26
C ALA A 16 -26.83 -5.13 -8.98
N MET A 17 -28.17 -5.20 -9.07
CA MET A 17 -29.04 -5.51 -7.93
C MET A 17 -28.80 -6.91 -7.39
N ALA A 18 -28.66 -7.92 -8.26
CA ALA A 18 -28.38 -9.29 -7.86
C ALA A 18 -27.01 -9.41 -7.16
N VAL A 19 -25.96 -8.79 -7.72
CA VAL A 19 -24.63 -8.76 -7.11
C VAL A 19 -24.67 -7.99 -5.79
N GLY A 20 -25.31 -6.82 -5.75
CA GLY A 20 -25.42 -5.98 -4.56
C GLY A 20 -26.21 -6.66 -3.42
N ALA A 21 -27.26 -7.41 -3.74
CA ALA A 21 -28.06 -8.17 -2.77
C ALA A 21 -27.24 -9.27 -2.07
N ILE A 22 -26.16 -9.76 -2.68
CA ILE A 22 -25.24 -10.72 -2.08
C ILE A 22 -24.06 -9.99 -1.42
N ALA A 23 -23.42 -9.08 -2.14
CA ALA A 23 -22.20 -8.42 -1.71
C ALA A 23 -22.40 -7.52 -0.48
N LEU A 24 -23.50 -6.76 -0.40
CA LEU A 24 -23.75 -5.85 0.72
C LEU A 24 -23.99 -6.60 2.04
N PRO A 25 -24.86 -7.63 2.12
CA PRO A 25 -24.98 -8.43 3.34
C PRO A 25 -23.69 -9.17 3.70
N THR A 26 -22.96 -9.71 2.72
CA THR A 26 -21.68 -10.38 2.97
C THR A 26 -20.66 -9.43 3.60
N MET A 27 -20.51 -8.22 3.05
CA MET A 27 -19.64 -7.18 3.61
C MET A 27 -20.05 -6.86 5.06
N LEU A 28 -21.33 -6.52 5.28
CA LEU A 28 -21.86 -6.20 6.60
C LEU A 28 -21.65 -7.34 7.63
N ALA A 29 -21.82 -8.59 7.21
CA ALA A 29 -21.63 -9.75 8.07
C ALA A 29 -20.15 -9.95 8.46
N ILE A 30 -19.22 -9.82 7.49
CA ILE A 30 -17.78 -9.92 7.73
C ILE A 30 -17.35 -8.80 8.70
N ASP A 31 -17.77 -7.57 8.45
CA ASP A 31 -17.43 -6.44 9.30
C ASP A 31 -18.05 -6.57 10.70
N ARG A 32 -19.28 -7.06 10.81
CA ARG A 32 -19.93 -7.33 12.10
C ARG A 32 -19.19 -8.40 12.91
N PHE A 33 -18.63 -9.40 12.25
CA PHE A 33 -17.83 -10.45 12.87
C PHE A 33 -16.51 -9.89 13.40
N GLY A 34 -15.80 -9.09 12.59
CA GLY A 34 -14.52 -8.47 12.96
C GLY A 34 -14.66 -7.38 14.02
N TYR A 35 -15.44 -6.33 13.74
CA TYR A 35 -15.54 -5.14 14.59
C TYR A 35 -16.47 -5.30 15.79
N ARG A 36 -17.24 -6.39 15.86
CA ARG A 36 -18.27 -6.62 16.88
C ARG A 36 -19.40 -5.57 16.91
N GLN A 37 -19.53 -4.76 15.85
CA GLN A 37 -20.58 -3.78 15.65
C GLN A 37 -20.97 -3.72 14.16
N TRP A 38 -22.18 -3.25 13.86
CA TRP A 38 -22.59 -3.07 12.46
C TRP A 38 -21.86 -1.86 11.88
N VAL A 39 -20.98 -2.10 10.91
CA VAL A 39 -20.22 -1.07 10.21
C VAL A 39 -20.59 -1.12 8.75
N PHE A 40 -20.85 0.05 8.15
CA PHE A 40 -21.03 0.17 6.71
C PHE A 40 -19.82 0.93 6.12
N PRO A 41 -18.77 0.22 5.65
CA PRO A 41 -17.53 0.85 5.21
C PRO A 41 -17.66 1.97 4.19
N PRO A 42 -18.56 1.90 3.17
CA PRO A 42 -18.72 3.01 2.22
C PRO A 42 -19.12 4.32 2.90
N TYR A 43 -19.99 4.27 3.90
CA TYR A 43 -20.37 5.46 4.67
C TYR A 43 -19.24 5.94 5.57
N GLN A 44 -18.50 5.03 6.22
CA GLN A 44 -17.36 5.43 7.04
C GLN A 44 -16.23 6.04 6.22
N PHE A 45 -16.00 5.54 5.00
CA PHE A 45 -15.08 6.13 4.04
C PHE A 45 -15.50 7.57 3.69
N TYR A 46 -16.77 7.76 3.32
CA TYR A 46 -17.32 9.09 3.03
C TYR A 46 -17.19 10.02 4.24
N ARG A 47 -17.58 9.55 5.43
CA ARG A 47 -17.52 10.32 6.67
C ARG A 47 -16.10 10.77 6.98
N PHE A 48 -15.11 9.86 6.93
CA PHE A 48 -13.72 10.16 7.28
C PHE A 48 -13.02 11.04 6.25
N ASN A 49 -13.14 10.68 4.95
CA ASN A 49 -12.37 11.33 3.88
C ASN A 49 -13.03 12.61 3.35
N VAL A 50 -14.37 12.65 3.28
CA VAL A 50 -15.11 13.76 2.65
C VAL A 50 -15.72 14.67 3.71
N GLN A 51 -16.53 14.13 4.62
CA GLN A 51 -17.28 14.95 5.58
C GLN A 51 -16.37 15.55 6.65
N GLN A 52 -15.53 14.72 7.28
CA GLN A 52 -14.61 15.14 8.32
C GLN A 52 -13.29 15.65 7.73
N GLY A 53 -12.88 15.15 6.56
CA GLY A 53 -11.63 15.52 5.91
C GLY A 53 -10.40 15.25 6.78
N LEU A 54 -10.44 14.22 7.64
CA LEU A 54 -9.34 13.86 8.54
C LEU A 54 -8.15 13.25 7.81
N ALA A 55 -8.39 12.71 6.61
CA ALA A 55 -7.36 12.10 5.79
C ALA A 55 -6.24 13.07 5.37
N THR A 56 -6.48 14.39 5.40
CA THR A 56 -5.43 15.40 5.15
C THR A 56 -4.29 15.36 6.16
N TRP A 57 -4.52 14.75 7.33
CA TRP A 57 -3.47 14.42 8.30
C TRP A 57 -2.31 13.63 7.69
N PHE A 58 -2.63 12.73 6.75
CA PHE A 58 -1.65 11.91 6.04
C PHE A 58 -1.04 12.63 4.82
N GLY A 59 -1.29 13.94 4.70
CA GLY A 59 -0.85 14.80 3.59
C GLY A 59 -1.94 15.06 2.56
N GLU A 60 -1.74 16.10 1.76
CA GLU A 60 -2.62 16.45 0.64
C GLU A 60 -2.04 16.00 -0.70
N SER A 61 -2.92 15.71 -1.65
CA SER A 61 -2.54 15.26 -2.98
C SER A 61 -2.94 16.28 -4.05
N HIS A 62 -2.08 16.46 -5.05
CA HIS A 62 -2.43 17.27 -6.21
C HIS A 62 -3.64 16.66 -6.95
N VAL A 63 -4.53 17.49 -7.52
CA VAL A 63 -5.77 17.05 -8.20
C VAL A 63 -5.52 15.98 -9.27
N LEU A 64 -4.37 16.05 -9.94
CA LEU A 64 -3.95 15.10 -10.99
C LEU A 64 -3.27 13.82 -10.47
N TYR A 65 -3.18 13.60 -9.15
CA TYR A 65 -2.47 12.48 -8.53
C TYR A 65 -2.88 11.13 -9.11
N HIS A 66 -4.17 10.89 -9.32
CA HIS A 66 -4.62 9.63 -9.90
C HIS A 66 -4.11 9.40 -11.33
N PHE A 67 -3.89 10.46 -12.11
CA PHE A 67 -3.41 10.36 -13.49
C PHE A 67 -1.91 10.09 -13.59
N TYR A 68 -1.09 10.83 -12.84
CA TYR A 68 0.38 10.69 -12.93
C TYR A 68 0.98 9.69 -11.94
N ALA A 69 0.27 9.34 -10.87
CA ALA A 69 0.75 8.40 -9.85
C ALA A 69 -0.09 7.12 -9.80
N SER A 70 -1.40 7.21 -9.52
CA SER A 70 -2.20 5.98 -9.28
C SER A 70 -2.29 5.08 -10.51
N ILE A 71 -2.67 5.62 -11.68
CA ILE A 71 -2.82 4.82 -12.91
C ILE A 71 -1.49 4.16 -13.32
N PRO A 72 -0.35 4.87 -13.35
CA PRO A 72 0.96 4.25 -13.57
C PRO A 72 1.32 3.17 -12.55
N VAL A 73 1.04 3.37 -11.26
CA VAL A 73 1.33 2.38 -10.21
C VAL A 73 0.44 1.14 -10.35
N LEU A 74 -0.85 1.31 -10.66
CA LEU A 74 -1.80 0.20 -10.78
C LEU A 74 -1.50 -0.71 -11.97
N PHE A 75 -1.17 -0.12 -13.11
CA PHE A 75 -1.02 -0.88 -14.35
C PHE A 75 0.43 -1.13 -14.73
N THR A 76 1.40 -0.42 -14.14
CA THR A 76 2.84 -0.61 -14.37
C THR A 76 3.17 -0.79 -15.86
N SER A 77 3.79 -1.92 -16.21
CA SER A 77 4.14 -2.30 -17.58
C SER A 77 2.93 -2.67 -18.46
N MET A 78 1.75 -2.90 -17.89
CA MET A 78 0.49 -3.13 -18.61
C MET A 78 -0.15 -1.84 -19.12
N LEU A 79 0.21 -0.68 -18.58
CA LEU A 79 -0.44 0.60 -18.89
C LEU A 79 -0.52 0.89 -20.41
N PRO A 80 0.56 0.70 -21.21
CA PRO A 80 0.47 0.92 -22.66
C PRO A 80 -0.58 0.02 -23.34
N PHE A 81 -0.74 -1.22 -22.87
CA PHE A 81 -1.73 -2.14 -23.41
C PHE A 81 -3.15 -1.75 -23.02
N VAL A 82 -3.35 -1.24 -21.80
CA VAL A 82 -4.65 -0.69 -21.38
C VAL A 82 -5.07 0.45 -22.31
N LEU A 83 -4.18 1.43 -22.53
CA LEU A 83 -4.45 2.59 -23.38
C LEU A 83 -4.68 2.19 -24.85
N HIS A 84 -3.84 1.31 -25.39
CA HIS A 84 -4.01 0.79 -26.75
C HIS A 84 -5.33 -0.01 -26.89
N GLY A 85 -5.71 -0.78 -25.87
CA GLY A 85 -6.96 -1.54 -25.87
C GLY A 85 -8.20 -0.67 -25.90
N ILE A 86 -8.20 0.44 -25.14
CA ILE A 86 -9.26 1.46 -25.20
C ILE A 86 -9.34 2.07 -26.59
N TYR A 87 -8.19 2.41 -27.19
CA TYR A 87 -8.11 2.94 -28.56
C TYR A 87 -8.68 1.96 -29.59
N VAL A 88 -8.28 0.69 -29.54
CA VAL A 88 -8.79 -0.37 -30.43
C VAL A 88 -10.30 -0.55 -30.26
N ALA A 89 -10.82 -0.58 -29.03
CA ALA A 89 -12.25 -0.67 -28.76
C ALA A 89 -13.02 0.52 -29.35
N TYR A 90 -12.49 1.73 -29.19
CA TYR A 90 -13.09 2.95 -29.73
C TYR A 90 -13.12 2.97 -31.27
N LYS A 91 -12.00 2.62 -31.92
CA LYS A 91 -11.89 2.61 -33.38
C LYS A 91 -12.67 1.47 -34.03
N GLY A 92 -12.58 0.26 -33.48
CA GLY A 92 -13.22 -0.92 -34.04
C GLY A 92 -14.74 -0.98 -33.81
N ARG A 93 -15.29 -0.17 -32.90
CA ARG A 93 -16.73 -0.14 -32.50
C ARG A 93 -17.35 -1.48 -32.12
N SER A 94 -16.56 -2.54 -31.96
CA SER A 94 -17.03 -3.91 -31.65
C SER A 94 -17.01 -4.24 -30.16
N VAL A 95 -16.32 -3.43 -29.36
CA VAL A 95 -16.30 -3.58 -27.91
C VAL A 95 -16.72 -2.27 -27.28
N SER A 96 -17.51 -2.35 -26.21
CA SER A 96 -18.03 -1.18 -25.51
C SER A 96 -16.90 -0.37 -24.88
N THR A 97 -16.94 0.95 -25.08
CA THR A 97 -16.07 1.92 -24.38
C THR A 97 -16.69 2.46 -23.10
N GLU A 98 -17.92 2.04 -22.76
CA GLU A 98 -18.60 2.48 -21.53
C GLU A 98 -17.84 2.15 -20.25
N PRO A 99 -17.20 0.96 -20.09
CA PRO A 99 -16.38 0.70 -18.91
C PRO A 99 -15.19 1.67 -18.76
N ALA A 100 -14.53 2.06 -19.86
CA ALA A 100 -13.48 3.07 -19.83
C ALA A 100 -14.03 4.45 -19.42
N LEU A 101 -15.22 4.82 -19.90
CA LEU A 101 -15.88 6.05 -19.50
C LEU A 101 -16.23 6.04 -18.01
N LEU A 102 -16.77 4.93 -17.50
CA LEU A 102 -17.06 4.76 -16.07
C LEU A 102 -15.77 4.89 -15.24
N ALA A 103 -14.68 4.25 -15.67
CA ALA A 103 -13.39 4.36 -14.99
C ALA A 103 -12.89 5.81 -14.97
N ALA A 104 -13.04 6.55 -16.08
CA ALA A 104 -12.69 7.97 -16.14
C ALA A 104 -13.53 8.82 -15.19
N VAL A 105 -14.84 8.57 -15.10
CA VAL A 105 -15.73 9.26 -14.13
C VAL A 105 -15.30 8.96 -12.70
N VAL A 106 -15.01 7.70 -12.38
CA VAL A 106 -14.53 7.30 -11.05
C VAL A 106 -13.21 8.00 -10.71
N LEU A 107 -12.26 8.06 -11.64
CA LEU A 107 -11.00 8.79 -11.44
C LEU A 107 -11.25 10.27 -11.14
N VAL A 108 -12.12 10.93 -11.91
CA VAL A 108 -12.46 12.33 -11.69
C VAL A 108 -13.10 12.53 -10.32
N LEU A 109 -14.05 11.68 -9.92
CA LEU A 109 -14.72 11.79 -8.62
C LEU A 109 -13.75 11.60 -7.45
N PHE A 110 -12.86 10.60 -7.50
CA PHE A 110 -11.85 10.41 -6.46
C PHE A 110 -10.77 11.50 -6.47
N SER A 111 -10.51 12.14 -7.62
CA SER A 111 -9.65 13.33 -7.72
C SER A 111 -10.22 14.58 -7.04
N LEU A 112 -11.47 14.56 -6.56
CA LEU A 112 -12.07 15.68 -5.81
C LEU A 112 -11.79 15.61 -4.29
N VAL A 113 -11.20 14.51 -3.80
CA VAL A 113 -10.88 14.35 -2.37
C VAL A 113 -9.48 14.91 -2.08
N SER A 114 -9.31 15.63 -0.97
CA SER A 114 -8.04 16.29 -0.62
C SER A 114 -6.86 15.32 -0.41
N HIS A 115 -7.13 14.15 0.18
CA HIS A 115 -6.17 13.07 0.34
C HIS A 115 -6.50 11.94 -0.63
N MET A 116 -5.50 11.46 -1.37
CA MET A 116 -5.68 10.43 -2.39
C MET A 116 -4.70 9.29 -2.18
N GLU A 117 -5.19 8.07 -2.35
CA GLU A 117 -4.37 6.88 -2.36
C GLU A 117 -4.69 6.04 -3.59
N TYR A 118 -3.69 5.39 -4.17
CA TYR A 118 -3.88 4.50 -5.33
C TYR A 118 -4.89 3.37 -5.04
N ARG A 119 -5.06 2.97 -3.76
CA ARG A 119 -6.02 1.95 -3.35
C ARG A 119 -7.49 2.36 -3.50
N PHE A 120 -7.80 3.66 -3.51
CA PHE A 120 -9.18 4.13 -3.69
C PHE A 120 -9.72 3.76 -5.07
N VAL A 121 -8.82 3.62 -6.05
CA VAL A 121 -9.16 3.30 -7.44
C VAL A 121 -8.78 1.86 -7.85
N TYR A 122 -8.50 0.98 -6.87
CA TYR A 122 -8.32 -0.47 -7.11
C TYR A 122 -9.47 -1.14 -7.87
N PRO A 123 -10.75 -0.77 -7.67
CA PRO A 123 -11.84 -1.32 -8.46
C PRO A 123 -11.71 -1.11 -9.98
N LEU A 124 -10.79 -0.25 -10.45
CA LEU A 124 -10.53 -0.04 -11.87
C LEU A 124 -9.61 -1.10 -12.50
N LEU A 125 -8.90 -1.90 -11.70
CA LEU A 125 -7.98 -2.94 -12.19
C LEU A 125 -8.65 -3.92 -13.17
N PRO A 126 -9.84 -4.50 -12.89
CA PRO A 126 -10.50 -5.40 -13.82
C PRO A 126 -10.85 -4.75 -15.16
N ILE A 127 -11.27 -3.47 -15.14
CA ILE A 127 -11.60 -2.71 -16.35
C ILE A 127 -10.32 -2.52 -17.19
N GLY A 128 -9.22 -2.12 -16.56
CA GLY A 128 -7.95 -1.95 -17.25
C GLY A 128 -7.43 -3.25 -17.85
N PHE A 129 -7.42 -4.35 -17.09
CA PHE A 129 -6.96 -5.66 -17.59
C PHE A 129 -7.82 -6.21 -18.72
N MET A 130 -9.14 -5.95 -18.71
CA MET A 130 -10.00 -6.26 -19.85
C MET A 130 -9.53 -5.55 -21.12
N TYR A 131 -9.24 -4.25 -21.06
CA TYR A 131 -8.70 -3.52 -22.23
C TYR A 131 -7.29 -3.97 -22.61
N ALA A 132 -6.43 -4.28 -21.63
CA ALA A 132 -5.13 -4.88 -21.93
C ALA A 132 -5.29 -6.20 -22.71
N GLY A 133 -6.26 -7.04 -22.34
CA GLY A 133 -6.61 -8.26 -23.08
C GLY A 133 -7.02 -7.98 -24.53
N ILE A 134 -7.87 -6.99 -24.77
CA ILE A 134 -8.28 -6.57 -26.13
C ILE A 134 -7.05 -6.14 -26.96
N SER A 135 -6.15 -5.37 -26.34
CA SER A 135 -4.91 -4.94 -26.99
C SER A 135 -4.02 -6.12 -27.38
N ILE A 136 -3.80 -7.06 -26.47
CA ILE A 136 -2.98 -8.24 -26.70
C ILE A 136 -3.61 -9.13 -27.79
N ASP A 137 -4.93 -9.29 -27.79
CA ASP A 137 -5.65 -10.05 -28.81
C ASP A 137 -5.53 -9.42 -30.21
N ALA A 138 -5.63 -8.08 -30.27
CA ALA A 138 -5.43 -7.31 -31.49
C ALA A 138 -4.00 -7.47 -32.03
N LEU A 139 -2.99 -7.36 -31.16
CA LEU A 139 -1.57 -7.49 -31.52
C LEU A 139 -1.18 -8.94 -31.89
N SER A 140 -1.88 -9.93 -31.34
CA SER A 140 -1.76 -11.34 -31.70
C SER A 140 -2.48 -11.67 -33.02
N GLY A 141 -3.28 -10.75 -33.53
CA GLY A 141 -3.94 -10.81 -34.82
C GLY A 141 -5.10 -11.81 -34.88
N HIS A 142 -5.77 -12.05 -33.75
CA HIS A 142 -7.01 -12.84 -33.65
C HIS A 142 -8.28 -11.98 -33.75
N LEU A 143 -8.19 -10.65 -33.68
CA LEU A 143 -9.33 -9.77 -33.92
C LEU A 143 -9.87 -9.94 -35.37
N PRO A 144 -11.20 -10.06 -35.58
CA PRO A 144 -11.78 -10.22 -36.90
C PRO A 144 -11.49 -9.00 -37.80
N LYS A 145 -11.19 -9.26 -39.09
CA LYS A 145 -10.84 -8.26 -40.13
C LYS A 145 -11.87 -7.14 -40.37
N SER A 146 -13.07 -7.27 -39.81
CA SER A 146 -14.11 -6.24 -39.78
C SER A 146 -13.70 -5.00 -38.94
N LEU A 147 -12.71 -5.15 -38.05
CA LEU A 147 -12.30 -4.13 -37.06
C LEU A 147 -11.14 -3.23 -37.52
N THR A 148 -10.56 -3.51 -38.68
CA THR A 148 -9.52 -2.70 -39.32
C THR A 148 -10.09 -2.03 -40.57
N MET A 149 -10.97 -1.03 -40.40
CA MET A 149 -11.63 -0.35 -41.53
C MET A 149 -10.68 0.52 -42.39
N ASP A 150 -9.42 0.70 -42.00
CA ASP A 150 -8.48 1.58 -42.73
C ASP A 150 -7.44 0.85 -43.59
N SER A 151 -7.46 -0.49 -43.70
CA SER A 151 -6.43 -1.24 -44.47
C SER A 151 -6.89 -1.82 -45.81
N ALA A 152 -8.11 -1.52 -46.27
CA ALA A 152 -8.61 -2.03 -47.56
C ALA A 152 -7.87 -1.50 -48.80
N LYS A 153 -6.90 -0.57 -48.67
CA LYS A 153 -6.13 -0.05 -49.82
C LYS A 153 -4.63 -0.38 -49.84
N HIS A 154 -4.05 -1.01 -48.81
CA HIS A 154 -2.64 -1.42 -48.84
C HIS A 154 -2.30 -2.50 -47.78
N GLU A 155 -2.88 -3.69 -47.86
CA GLU A 155 -2.53 -4.78 -46.93
C GLU A 155 -1.46 -5.70 -47.51
N LYS A 156 -0.20 -5.54 -47.06
CA LYS A 156 0.82 -6.59 -47.17
C LYS A 156 0.28 -7.83 -46.43
N LYS A 157 0.22 -8.99 -47.09
CA LYS A 157 -0.17 -10.28 -46.48
C LYS A 157 0.72 -10.57 -45.25
N SER A 158 0.29 -10.15 -44.06
CA SER A 158 0.98 -10.45 -42.81
C SER A 158 0.86 -11.95 -42.53
N THR A 159 1.99 -12.65 -42.52
CA THR A 159 2.04 -14.11 -42.39
C THR A 159 1.76 -14.53 -40.95
N ARG A 160 1.24 -15.75 -40.74
CA ARG A 160 1.01 -16.37 -39.42
C ARG A 160 2.26 -16.34 -38.52
N LYS A 161 3.46 -16.39 -39.11
CA LYS A 161 4.75 -16.22 -38.40
C LYS A 161 4.91 -14.82 -37.79
N SER A 162 4.53 -13.75 -38.50
CA SER A 162 4.65 -12.36 -38.02
C SER A 162 3.76 -12.08 -36.80
N LYS A 163 2.53 -12.61 -36.78
CA LYS A 163 1.57 -12.45 -35.66
C LYS A 163 2.00 -13.19 -34.40
N TRP A 164 2.67 -14.33 -34.56
CA TRP A 164 3.20 -15.09 -33.44
C TRP A 164 4.49 -14.48 -32.87
N LEU A 165 5.29 -13.85 -33.72
CA LEU A 165 6.46 -13.07 -33.29
C LEU A 165 6.04 -11.83 -32.47
N SER A 166 4.96 -11.13 -32.83
CA SER A 166 4.44 -10.00 -32.05
C SER A 166 3.89 -10.42 -30.68
N ALA A 167 3.12 -11.51 -30.62
CA ALA A 167 2.62 -12.05 -29.34
C ALA A 167 3.75 -12.50 -28.40
N ARG A 168 4.79 -13.14 -28.95
CA ARG A 168 6.00 -13.51 -28.19
C ARG A 168 6.74 -12.30 -27.65
N ALA A 169 6.90 -11.25 -28.46
CA ALA A 169 7.55 -10.02 -28.02
C ALA A 169 6.79 -9.37 -26.85
N VAL A 170 5.45 -9.35 -26.91
CA VAL A 170 4.62 -8.86 -25.79
C VAL A 170 4.85 -9.68 -24.52
N LEU A 171 4.80 -11.02 -24.60
CA LEU A 171 5.03 -11.87 -23.43
C LEU A 171 6.45 -11.68 -22.85
N ILE A 172 7.47 -11.62 -23.71
CA ILE A 172 8.85 -11.36 -23.28
C ILE A 172 8.94 -10.02 -22.56
N TYR A 173 8.36 -8.96 -23.13
CA TYR A 173 8.31 -7.64 -22.49
C TYR A 173 7.67 -7.74 -21.10
N LEU A 174 6.49 -8.36 -20.98
CA LEU A 174 5.79 -8.50 -19.71
C LEU A 174 6.59 -9.29 -18.67
N PHE A 175 7.25 -10.38 -19.07
CA PHE A 175 8.08 -11.14 -18.15
C PHE A 175 9.32 -10.36 -17.71
N VAL A 176 10.01 -9.71 -18.64
CA VAL A 176 11.22 -8.93 -18.36
C VAL A 176 10.92 -7.72 -17.47
N THR A 177 9.75 -7.09 -17.61
CA THR A 177 9.39 -5.93 -16.77
C THR A 177 8.84 -6.31 -15.41
N ASN A 178 8.16 -7.45 -15.25
CA ASN A 178 7.52 -7.82 -13.99
C ASN A 178 8.36 -8.79 -13.14
N ILE A 179 9.01 -9.81 -13.72
CA ILE A 179 9.72 -10.85 -12.94
C ILE A 179 10.90 -10.27 -12.12
N PRO A 180 11.79 -9.43 -12.68
CA PRO A 180 12.87 -8.85 -11.88
C PRO A 180 12.32 -7.95 -10.76
N GLY A 181 11.26 -7.19 -11.05
CA GLY A 181 10.60 -6.31 -10.10
C GLY A 181 10.01 -7.06 -8.91
N ILE A 182 9.20 -8.11 -9.17
CA ILE A 182 8.60 -8.93 -8.10
C ILE A 182 9.68 -9.64 -7.27
N LEU A 183 10.69 -10.24 -7.92
CA LEU A 183 11.77 -10.91 -7.19
C LEU A 183 12.56 -9.93 -6.31
N TYR A 184 12.82 -8.71 -6.79
CA TYR A 184 13.51 -7.71 -5.99
C TYR A 184 12.67 -7.21 -4.83
N VAL A 185 11.41 -6.85 -5.07
CA VAL A 185 10.53 -6.30 -4.04
C VAL A 185 10.19 -7.34 -2.96
N ASP A 186 10.02 -8.61 -3.34
CA ASP A 186 9.66 -9.67 -2.39
C ASP A 186 10.86 -10.24 -1.63
N LEU A 187 12.06 -10.29 -2.24
CA LEU A 187 13.23 -10.96 -1.65
C LEU A 187 14.28 -10.01 -1.07
N VAL A 188 14.29 -8.75 -1.49
CA VAL A 188 15.40 -7.81 -1.20
C VAL A 188 14.92 -6.51 -0.58
N HIS A 189 13.92 -5.85 -1.19
CA HIS A 189 13.47 -4.53 -0.74
C HIS A 189 12.74 -4.61 0.61
N GLN A 190 13.13 -3.76 1.56
CA GLN A 190 12.57 -3.69 2.91
C GLN A 190 12.54 -5.06 3.63
N ARG A 191 13.53 -5.94 3.39
CA ARG A 191 13.54 -7.28 3.99
C ARG A 191 13.93 -7.28 5.48
N GLY A 192 14.67 -6.26 5.93
CA GLY A 192 15.27 -6.20 7.26
C GLY A 192 14.23 -6.23 8.39
N VAL A 193 13.07 -5.60 8.16
CA VAL A 193 11.96 -5.59 9.13
C VAL A 193 11.29 -6.95 9.31
N VAL A 194 11.49 -7.88 8.37
CA VAL A 194 11.06 -9.28 8.47
C VAL A 194 12.18 -10.16 9.06
N ASP A 195 13.42 -9.97 8.61
CA ASP A 195 14.56 -10.76 9.06
C ASP A 195 14.85 -10.57 10.56
N VAL A 196 14.63 -9.37 11.10
CA VAL A 196 14.79 -9.11 12.54
C VAL A 196 13.89 -10.02 13.40
N PHE A 197 12.70 -10.39 12.92
CA PHE A 197 11.80 -11.29 13.65
C PHE A 197 12.31 -12.73 13.68
N LYS A 198 13.08 -13.16 12.67
CA LYS A 198 13.74 -14.48 12.71
C LYS A 198 14.79 -14.52 13.82
N TYR A 199 15.53 -13.42 14.02
CA TYR A 199 16.49 -13.28 15.12
C TYR A 199 15.78 -13.24 16.48
N LEU A 200 14.78 -12.36 16.65
CA LEU A 200 14.06 -12.20 17.92
C LEU A 200 13.41 -13.52 18.35
N ARG A 201 12.76 -14.24 17.42
CA ARG A 201 12.13 -15.54 17.69
C ARG A 201 13.12 -16.63 18.10
N ARG A 202 14.31 -16.66 17.50
CA ARG A 202 15.35 -17.66 17.84
C ARG A 202 15.93 -17.42 19.23
N ASN A 203 16.12 -16.15 19.61
CA ASN A 203 16.72 -15.76 20.88
C ASN A 203 15.70 -15.59 22.02
N ALA A 204 14.41 -15.92 21.80
CA ALA A 204 13.36 -15.85 22.80
C ALA A 204 13.41 -16.94 23.89
N SER A 205 14.32 -17.92 23.79
CA SER A 205 14.34 -19.09 24.67
C SER A 205 15.73 -19.40 25.27
N ASP A 206 16.70 -18.50 25.13
CA ASP A 206 18.05 -18.67 25.66
C ASP A 206 18.16 -18.03 27.06
N SER A 207 18.44 -18.85 28.09
CA SER A 207 18.25 -18.51 29.52
C SER A 207 19.06 -17.33 30.08
N GLU A 208 20.11 -16.85 29.41
CA GLU A 208 20.91 -15.68 29.87
C GLU A 208 20.84 -14.47 28.94
N ARG A 209 20.27 -14.62 27.73
CA ARG A 209 20.19 -13.55 26.71
C ARG A 209 18.79 -13.46 26.09
N SER A 210 17.79 -13.99 26.81
CA SER A 210 16.46 -14.17 26.28
C SER A 210 15.84 -12.82 25.90
N VAL A 211 15.22 -12.80 24.73
CA VAL A 211 14.31 -11.72 24.36
C VAL A 211 13.06 -11.86 25.23
N ASN A 212 12.93 -10.97 26.23
CA ASN A 212 11.82 -11.01 27.19
C ASN A 212 10.74 -9.98 26.86
N ASP A 213 11.12 -8.86 26.25
CA ASP A 213 10.24 -7.79 25.81
C ASP A 213 10.96 -6.88 24.80
N ILE A 214 10.21 -6.29 23.85
CA ILE A 214 10.79 -5.62 22.68
C ILE A 214 10.15 -4.24 22.46
N GLY A 215 10.97 -3.20 22.38
CA GLY A 215 10.54 -1.86 21.96
C GLY A 215 10.97 -1.53 20.53
N PHE A 216 10.08 -0.91 19.76
CA PHE A 216 10.35 -0.44 18.40
C PHE A 216 10.44 1.09 18.38
N LEU A 217 11.67 1.61 18.23
CA LEU A 217 11.97 3.05 18.10
C LEU A 217 12.22 3.39 16.62
N MET A 218 11.13 3.35 15.86
CA MET A 218 11.11 3.53 14.41
C MET A 218 9.70 3.98 13.97
N PRO A 219 9.50 4.45 12.73
CA PRO A 219 8.17 4.78 12.23
C PRO A 219 7.17 3.65 12.47
N CYS A 220 5.94 3.99 12.86
CA CYS A 220 4.88 3.02 13.12
C CYS A 220 4.65 2.04 11.97
N HIS A 221 4.13 0.87 12.31
CA HIS A 221 3.76 -0.17 11.35
C HIS A 221 4.90 -0.55 10.39
N SER A 222 6.16 -0.38 10.83
CA SER A 222 7.33 -0.81 10.05
C SER A 222 7.55 -2.31 10.11
N THR A 223 7.03 -2.99 11.13
CA THR A 223 7.31 -4.41 11.38
C THR A 223 6.04 -5.27 11.46
N PRO A 224 6.12 -6.57 11.17
CA PRO A 224 4.95 -7.45 11.12
C PRO A 224 4.45 -7.95 12.49
N PHE A 225 5.16 -7.64 13.57
CA PHE A 225 4.75 -7.92 14.95
C PHE A 225 4.44 -9.42 15.19
N TYR A 226 3.37 -9.74 15.95
CA TYR A 226 3.04 -11.12 16.33
C TYR A 226 2.79 -12.08 15.16
N SER A 227 2.46 -11.57 13.97
CA SER A 227 2.27 -12.41 12.78
C SER A 227 3.52 -13.18 12.36
N HIS A 228 4.72 -12.73 12.78
CA HIS A 228 5.99 -13.38 12.47
C HIS A 228 6.75 -13.84 13.73
N LEU A 229 6.50 -13.19 14.88
CA LEU A 229 7.16 -13.57 16.13
C LEU A 229 6.70 -14.95 16.63
N HIS A 230 5.38 -15.21 16.57
CA HIS A 230 4.75 -16.44 17.08
C HIS A 230 5.17 -16.83 18.50
N ARG A 231 5.39 -15.83 19.36
CA ARG A 231 5.71 -15.99 20.79
C ARG A 231 4.96 -14.93 21.60
N ASP A 232 4.61 -15.29 22.82
CA ASP A 232 3.98 -14.39 23.78
C ASP A 232 5.06 -13.59 24.52
N ILE A 233 5.56 -12.56 23.84
CA ILE A 233 6.60 -11.64 24.33
C ILE A 233 6.01 -10.24 24.22
N PRO A 234 5.94 -9.47 25.33
CA PRO A 234 5.45 -8.10 25.28
C PRO A 234 6.21 -7.26 24.27
N MET A 235 5.48 -6.53 23.43
CA MET A 235 6.03 -5.65 22.42
C MET A 235 5.28 -4.33 22.37
N TRP A 236 5.99 -3.24 22.07
CA TRP A 236 5.40 -1.92 21.87
C TRP A 236 6.11 -1.15 20.76
N PHE A 237 5.39 -0.25 20.09
CA PHE A 237 5.94 0.66 19.08
C PHE A 237 5.50 2.10 19.36
N LEU A 238 6.10 3.07 18.68
CA LEU A 238 5.73 4.49 18.80
C LEU A 238 4.30 4.72 18.31
N SER A 239 3.50 5.49 19.06
CA SER A 239 2.15 5.88 18.68
C SER A 239 2.13 6.84 17.47
N CYS A 240 1.07 6.75 16.67
CA CYS A 240 0.80 7.63 15.51
C CYS A 240 -0.65 7.57 15.06
N GLU A 241 -1.55 7.31 16.00
CA GLU A 241 -2.98 7.40 15.79
C GLU A 241 -3.33 8.81 15.33
N PRO A 242 -4.19 8.95 14.31
CA PRO A 242 -4.63 10.26 13.84
C PRO A 242 -5.54 10.94 14.89
N PRO A 243 -5.68 12.27 14.84
CA PRO A 243 -6.65 12.97 15.66
C PRO A 243 -8.08 12.49 15.37
N LEU A 244 -8.92 12.46 16.41
CA LEU A 244 -10.33 12.08 16.28
C LEU A 244 -11.20 13.21 15.70
N GLU A 245 -10.75 14.45 15.85
CA GLU A 245 -11.44 15.65 15.39
C GLU A 245 -10.52 16.53 14.56
N LYS A 246 -11.08 17.19 13.54
CA LYS A 246 -10.30 18.07 12.66
C LYS A 246 -9.79 19.31 13.40
N SER A 247 -10.52 19.77 14.41
CA SER A 247 -10.19 20.93 15.25
C SER A 247 -8.86 20.77 15.99
N THR A 248 -8.49 19.54 16.34
CA THR A 248 -7.26 19.25 17.09
C THR A 248 -6.09 18.87 16.21
N MET A 249 -6.25 18.88 14.88
CA MET A 249 -5.26 18.36 13.95
C MET A 249 -3.90 19.05 14.09
N ASP A 250 -3.85 20.37 14.12
CA ASP A 250 -2.58 21.12 14.19
C ASP A 250 -1.85 20.97 15.54
N SER A 251 -2.58 20.66 16.61
CA SER A 251 -2.06 20.49 17.97
C SER A 251 -2.00 19.03 18.41
N HIS A 252 -2.34 18.08 17.53
CA HIS A 252 -2.40 16.67 17.88
C HIS A 252 -1.00 16.15 18.17
N TYR A 253 -0.83 15.43 19.27
CA TYR A 253 0.44 14.85 19.66
C TYR A 253 0.53 13.39 19.21
N TRP A 254 1.71 12.97 18.75
CA TRP A 254 1.99 11.57 18.50
C TRP A 254 3.47 11.24 18.64
N GLU A 255 3.77 10.12 19.29
CA GLU A 255 5.13 9.75 19.71
C GLU A 255 6.09 9.62 18.52
N ALA A 256 5.63 9.10 17.38
CA ALA A 256 6.49 8.89 16.23
C ALA A 256 7.05 10.20 15.64
N ASN A 257 6.32 11.31 15.73
CA ASN A 257 6.81 12.61 15.27
C ASN A 257 7.70 13.29 16.32
N ASP A 258 7.33 13.21 17.60
CA ASP A 258 8.18 13.73 18.67
C ASP A 258 9.55 13.04 18.68
N PHE A 259 9.57 11.71 18.56
CA PHE A 259 10.80 10.93 18.41
C PHE A 259 11.61 11.33 17.17
N GLU A 260 10.97 11.59 16.03
CA GLU A 260 11.71 11.97 14.82
C GLU A 260 12.37 13.35 14.96
N GLN A 261 11.67 14.31 15.56
CA GLN A 261 12.14 15.68 15.75
C GLN A 261 13.19 15.78 16.86
N ASN A 262 12.97 15.13 18.01
CA ASN A 262 13.80 15.25 19.21
C ASN A 262 14.22 13.88 19.77
N PRO A 263 14.92 13.03 18.98
CA PRO A 263 15.11 11.62 19.33
C PRO A 263 15.91 11.39 20.61
N LYS A 264 16.86 12.27 20.92
CA LYS A 264 17.71 12.16 22.12
C LYS A 264 16.94 12.43 23.40
N ASP A 265 16.20 13.54 23.42
CA ASP A 265 15.38 13.93 24.57
C ASP A 265 14.20 12.96 24.74
N PHE A 266 13.59 12.52 23.63
CA PHE A 266 12.55 11.49 23.66
C PHE A 266 13.03 10.20 24.34
N VAL A 267 14.22 9.70 23.99
CA VAL A 267 14.78 8.46 24.58
C VAL A 267 15.13 8.63 26.05
N ARG A 268 15.64 9.80 26.43
CA ARG A 268 15.90 10.12 27.84
C ARG A 268 14.58 10.13 28.61
N ASP A 269 13.56 10.76 28.07
CA ASP A 269 12.28 10.98 28.72
C ASP A 269 11.47 9.68 28.86
N ILE A 270 11.30 8.91 27.78
CA ILE A 270 10.45 7.71 27.75
C ILE A 270 10.91 6.63 28.74
N PHE A 271 12.22 6.60 29.04
CA PHE A 271 12.85 5.68 29.98
C PHE A 271 13.24 6.34 31.32
N SER A 272 12.93 7.63 31.55
CA SER A 272 13.24 8.33 32.79
C SER A 272 12.16 8.16 33.88
N ASN A 273 12.59 8.33 35.13
CA ASN A 273 11.69 8.36 36.29
C ASN A 273 11.08 9.75 36.57
N ASN A 274 11.48 10.81 35.87
CA ASN A 274 11.11 12.19 36.21
C ASN A 274 9.66 12.55 35.81
N HIS A 275 9.06 13.50 36.52
CA HIS A 275 7.70 13.98 36.28
C HIS A 275 7.61 14.76 34.96
N HIS A 276 6.63 14.44 34.13
CA HIS A 276 6.27 15.27 32.98
C HIS A 276 5.42 16.46 33.43
N PRO A 277 5.52 17.61 32.74
CA PRO A 277 4.53 18.67 32.88
C PRO A 277 3.14 18.15 32.49
N GLU A 278 2.14 18.50 33.29
CA GLU A 278 0.72 18.16 33.06
C GLU A 278 0.31 18.49 31.62
N GLY A 279 -0.30 17.53 30.91
CA GLY A 279 -0.81 17.70 29.55
C GLY A 279 0.00 17.04 28.43
N THR A 280 1.09 16.32 28.74
CA THR A 280 1.79 15.46 27.76
C THR A 280 1.36 14.01 27.91
N GLU A 281 0.67 13.46 26.91
CA GLU A 281 0.27 12.03 26.83
C GLU A 281 1.47 11.10 26.56
N ARG A 282 2.62 11.34 27.20
CA ARG A 282 3.79 10.47 27.08
C ARG A 282 3.63 9.29 28.01
N THR A 283 3.42 8.11 27.44
CA THR A 283 3.29 6.88 28.23
C THR A 283 4.69 6.43 28.64
N LYS A 284 5.01 6.52 29.94
CA LYS A 284 6.28 6.00 30.48
C LYS A 284 6.41 4.51 30.18
N ARG A 285 7.60 4.06 29.80
CA ARG A 285 7.87 2.64 29.53
C ARG A 285 9.09 2.17 30.31
N GLU A 286 9.00 0.96 30.83
CA GLU A 286 10.17 0.28 31.34
C GLU A 286 11.16 0.02 30.21
N ARG A 287 12.45 -0.02 30.55
CA ARG A 287 13.54 -0.26 29.59
C ARG A 287 13.49 -1.71 29.09
N PRO A 288 13.19 -1.95 27.80
CA PRO A 288 13.02 -3.29 27.31
C PRO A 288 14.30 -4.11 27.22
N SER A 289 14.17 -5.43 27.13
CA SER A 289 15.32 -6.31 26.89
C SER A 289 16.00 -5.99 25.55
N HIS A 290 15.20 -5.65 24.52
CA HIS A 290 15.66 -5.36 23.17
C HIS A 290 14.97 -4.13 22.57
N LEU A 291 15.74 -3.33 21.83
CA LEU A 291 15.24 -2.21 21.03
C LEU A 291 15.53 -2.47 19.56
N VAL A 292 14.59 -2.12 18.69
CA VAL A 292 14.72 -2.27 17.23
C VAL A 292 14.55 -0.91 16.56
N LEU A 293 15.52 -0.54 15.72
CA LEU A 293 15.61 0.76 15.04
C LEU A 293 16.06 0.61 13.59
N TYR A 294 15.81 1.63 12.77
CA TYR A 294 16.55 1.81 11.52
C TYR A 294 17.94 2.41 11.80
N GLY A 295 18.92 2.02 11.00
CA GLY A 295 20.34 2.34 11.20
C GLY A 295 20.60 3.84 11.24
N HIS A 296 19.96 4.61 10.36
CA HIS A 296 20.05 6.06 10.38
C HIS A 296 19.64 6.67 11.75
N MET A 297 18.55 6.18 12.34
CA MET A 297 18.11 6.64 13.65
C MET A 297 19.02 6.11 14.76
N ALA A 298 19.44 4.85 14.69
CA ALA A 298 20.36 4.25 15.64
C ALA A 298 21.67 5.05 15.78
N ASP A 299 22.20 5.58 14.67
CA ASP A 299 23.42 6.38 14.69
C ASP A 299 23.20 7.77 15.32
N ARG A 300 21.99 8.34 15.24
CA ARG A 300 21.63 9.63 15.89
C ARG A 300 21.55 9.55 17.41
N ILE A 301 21.16 8.39 17.96
CA ILE A 301 20.93 8.19 19.40
C ILE A 301 21.84 7.16 20.07
N ARG A 302 22.93 6.77 19.39
CA ARG A 302 23.83 5.71 19.86
C ARG A 302 24.40 6.00 21.25
N SER A 303 24.73 7.26 21.53
CA SER A 303 25.26 7.67 22.84
C SER A 303 24.22 7.45 23.94
N GLU A 304 22.99 7.90 23.72
CA GLU A 304 21.89 7.78 24.67
C GLU A 304 21.53 6.32 24.94
N LEU A 305 21.58 5.46 23.92
CA LEU A 305 21.40 4.02 24.08
C LEU A 305 22.53 3.39 24.92
N ASN A 306 23.78 3.76 24.67
CA ASN A 306 24.93 3.27 25.43
C ASN A 306 24.85 3.71 26.91
N ASP A 307 24.48 4.96 27.18
CA ASP A 307 24.30 5.49 28.53
C ASP A 307 23.20 4.75 29.30
N LEU A 308 22.18 4.27 28.59
CA LEU A 308 21.10 3.43 29.14
C LEU A 308 21.49 1.94 29.28
N GLY A 309 22.71 1.56 28.89
CA GLY A 309 23.24 0.20 28.99
C GLY A 309 22.87 -0.69 27.80
N TYR A 310 22.52 -0.14 26.64
CA TYR A 310 22.24 -0.93 25.44
C TYR A 310 23.48 -1.04 24.54
N THR A 311 23.63 -2.19 23.89
CA THR A 311 24.66 -2.42 22.87
C THR A 311 24.08 -3.09 21.63
N GLU A 312 24.65 -2.79 20.46
CA GLU A 312 24.24 -3.39 19.19
C GLU A 312 24.48 -4.91 19.23
N ALA A 313 23.42 -5.69 19.04
CA ALA A 313 23.43 -7.15 19.09
C ALA A 313 23.33 -7.80 17.71
N ALA A 314 22.60 -7.17 16.77
CA ALA A 314 22.44 -7.66 15.41
C ALA A 314 22.07 -6.54 14.43
N ARG A 315 22.36 -6.76 13.15
CA ARG A 315 22.05 -5.85 12.05
C ARG A 315 21.60 -6.63 10.83
N PHE A 316 20.52 -6.17 10.19
CA PHE A 316 19.91 -6.83 9.04
C PHE A 316 19.74 -5.84 7.90
N PHE A 317 20.25 -6.20 6.72
CA PHE A 317 20.05 -5.40 5.51
C PHE A 317 18.56 -5.12 5.28
N ASN A 318 18.21 -3.84 5.15
CA ASN A 318 16.82 -3.44 4.93
C ASN A 318 16.51 -3.23 3.46
N THR A 319 17.15 -2.25 2.82
CA THR A 319 16.86 -1.83 1.46
C THR A 319 18.01 -1.02 0.87
N HIS A 320 18.15 -1.00 -0.46
CA HIS A 320 19.08 -0.12 -1.15
C HIS A 320 18.59 1.35 -1.18
N PHE A 321 17.28 1.56 -1.20
CA PHE A 321 16.67 2.89 -1.23
C PHE A 321 15.33 2.90 -0.50
N SER A 322 14.93 4.05 0.01
CA SER A 322 13.59 4.29 0.58
C SER A 322 13.17 5.71 0.24
N PRO A 323 11.94 5.93 -0.27
CA PRO A 323 11.41 7.28 -0.47
C PRO A 323 11.15 7.99 0.86
N ASP A 324 10.97 7.25 1.95
CA ASP A 324 10.89 7.78 3.31
C ASP A 324 12.27 7.68 3.97
N SER A 325 12.90 8.83 4.21
CA SER A 325 14.23 8.92 4.82
C SER A 325 14.28 8.35 6.24
N ARG A 326 13.14 8.31 6.95
CA ARG A 326 13.02 7.74 8.30
C ARG A 326 13.18 6.22 8.32
N ARG A 327 13.02 5.57 7.16
CA ARG A 327 13.20 4.11 6.97
C ARG A 327 14.53 3.75 6.32
N SER A 328 15.48 4.68 6.30
CA SER A 328 16.79 4.50 5.65
C SER A 328 17.77 3.70 6.52
N GLY A 329 18.64 2.95 5.85
CA GLY A 329 19.63 2.09 6.48
C GLY A 329 19.06 0.74 6.94
N ASP A 330 19.95 -0.07 7.50
CA ASP A 330 19.65 -1.43 7.98
C ASP A 330 18.73 -1.42 9.20
N VAL A 331 18.08 -2.55 9.49
CA VAL A 331 17.37 -2.72 10.77
C VAL A 331 18.35 -3.24 11.81
N VAL A 332 18.48 -2.52 12.91
CA VAL A 332 19.47 -2.77 13.98
C VAL A 332 18.74 -3.16 15.25
N VAL A 333 19.29 -4.17 15.94
CA VAL A 333 18.81 -4.63 17.25
C VAL A 333 19.82 -4.22 18.30
N PHE A 334 19.36 -3.52 19.31
CA PHE A 334 20.10 -3.22 20.52
C PHE A 334 19.60 -4.13 21.65
N ARG A 335 20.51 -4.60 22.49
CA ARG A 335 20.23 -5.43 23.66
C ARG A 335 20.70 -4.73 24.92
N LYS A 336 19.86 -4.74 25.95
CA LYS A 336 20.20 -4.27 27.29
C LYS A 336 21.25 -5.18 27.93
N GLN A 337 22.33 -4.61 28.45
CA GLN A 337 23.32 -5.36 29.21
C GLN A 337 22.75 -5.73 30.58
N ILE A 338 22.99 -6.97 30.99
CA ILE A 338 22.72 -7.43 32.35
C ILE A 338 23.92 -6.96 33.18
N THR A 339 23.71 -5.95 34.02
CA THR A 339 24.66 -5.52 35.06
C THR A 339 24.56 -6.39 36.28
#